data_AF-A0A7C6FDR8-F1
#
_entry.id   AF-A0A7C6FDR8-F1
#
_cell.length_a   1.000
_cell.length_b   1.000
_cell.length_c   1.000
_cell.angle_alpha   90.00
_cell.angle_beta   90.00
_cell.angle_gamma   90.00
#
_symmetry.space_group_name_H-M   'P 1'
#
loop_
_entity.id
_entity.type
_entity.pdbx_description
1 polymer ?
#
loop_
_entity_poly.entity_id
_entity_poly.type
_entity_poly.pdbx_seq_one_letter_code
_entity_poly.pdbx_strand_id
1 'polypeptide(L)'
;WGFYAFFKKSLPIGPNQGFLLEVLILLVPALAYLGWLSSIGENHFLDSPRNAWMLIGTGAVTAVPLILYANGAKGLQLSTIGILQYIAPTMIFLIAVFAFGEVFGPARAIAFPMIWAALAIYSYSLLRTRKQNRQK
;
A
#
# COMPACT_ATOMS: atom_id res chain seq x y z
N TRP A 1 1.01 8.26 12.30
CA TRP A 1 0.93 8.76 10.90
C TRP A 1 1.27 10.24 10.75
N GLY A 2 0.70 11.17 11.55
CA GLY A 2 0.96 12.61 11.41
C GLY A 2 2.44 13.03 11.51
N PHE A 3 3.17 12.50 12.50
CA PHE A 3 4.62 12.76 12.65
C PHE A 3 5.44 12.28 11.44
N TYR A 4 5.19 11.07 10.95
CA TYR A 4 5.83 10.52 9.74
C TYR A 4 5.55 11.39 8.50
N ALA A 5 4.29 11.82 8.30
CA ALA A 5 3.92 12.68 7.19
C ALA A 5 4.57 14.07 7.27
N PHE A 6 4.72 14.62 8.48
CA PHE A 6 5.40 15.89 8.72
C PHE A 6 6.89 15.80 8.37
N PHE A 7 7.61 14.82 8.92
CA PHE A 7 9.03 14.62 8.61
C PHE A 7 9.29 14.35 7.12
N LYS A 8 8.42 13.55 6.48
CA LYS A 8 8.49 13.27 5.04
C LYS A 8 8.28 14.52 4.17
N LYS A 9 7.43 15.46 4.62
CA LYS A 9 7.18 16.72 3.90
C LYS A 9 8.30 17.75 4.08
N SER A 10 9.04 17.69 5.20
CA SER A 10 10.12 18.63 5.53
C SER A 10 11.45 18.33 4.81
N LEU A 11 11.58 17.17 4.17
CA LEU A 11 12.80 16.74 3.49
C LEU A 11 12.73 17.06 1.98
N PRO A 12 13.69 17.83 1.41
CA PRO A 12 13.70 18.21 -0.01
C PRO A 12 14.25 17.09 -0.91
N ILE A 13 13.71 15.88 -0.76
CA ILE A 13 14.14 14.69 -1.50
C ILE A 13 12.99 14.16 -2.35
N GLY A 14 13.32 13.70 -3.55
CA GLY A 14 12.32 13.09 -4.43
C GLY A 14 11.75 11.81 -3.79
N PRO A 15 10.46 11.46 -3.97
CA PRO A 15 9.84 10.27 -3.37
C PRO A 15 10.55 8.94 -3.60
N ASN A 16 11.33 8.77 -4.67
CA ASN A 16 12.18 7.58 -4.83
C ASN A 16 13.33 7.58 -3.81
N GLN A 17 13.94 8.74 -3.57
CA GLN A 17 14.99 8.91 -2.56
C GLN A 17 14.41 8.81 -1.15
N GLY A 18 13.20 9.34 -0.91
CA GLY A 18 12.49 9.16 0.35
C GLY A 18 12.14 7.69 0.63
N PHE A 19 11.63 6.96 -0.37
CA PHE A 19 11.36 5.52 -0.25
C PHE A 19 12.64 4.71 -0.01
N LEU A 20 13.73 5.00 -0.74
CA LEU A 20 15.02 4.35 -0.51
C LEU A 20 15.52 4.58 0.92
N LEU A 21 15.40 5.81 1.43
CA LEU A 21 15.83 6.17 2.78
C LEU A 21 14.98 5.43 3.83
N GLU A 22 13.67 5.32 3.62
CA GLU A 22 12.80 4.50 4.47
C GLU A 22 13.24 3.02 4.48
N VAL A 23 13.57 2.45 3.31
CA VAL A 23 14.07 1.08 3.19
C VAL A 23 15.42 0.92 3.90
N LEU A 24 16.34 1.88 3.77
CA LEU A 24 17.65 1.86 4.43
C LEU A 24 17.52 1.94 5.96
N ILE A 25 16.63 2.79 6.47
CA ILE A 25 16.37 2.87 7.91
C ILE A 25 15.80 1.54 8.42
N LEU A 26 14.89 0.91 7.66
CA LEU A 26 14.30 -0.38 8.03
C LEU A 26 15.26 -1.56 7.84
N LEU A 27 16.27 -1.44 6.98
CA LEU A 27 17.29 -2.46 6.74
C LEU A 27 18.07 -2.77 8.02
N VAL A 28 18.42 -1.74 8.81
CA VAL A 28 19.23 -1.90 10.03
C VAL A 28 18.55 -2.81 11.07
N PRO A 29 17.31 -2.54 11.53
CA PRO A 29 16.61 -3.44 12.44
C PRO A 29 16.27 -4.78 11.80
N ALA A 30 16.04 -4.84 10.48
CA ALA A 30 15.81 -6.10 9.78
C ALA A 30 17.05 -7.02 9.83
N LEU A 31 18.25 -6.46 9.62
CA LEU A 31 19.51 -7.21 9.72
C LEU A 31 19.77 -7.68 11.16
N ALA A 32 19.49 -6.83 12.16
CA ALA A 32 19.59 -7.22 13.56
C ALA A 32 18.65 -8.38 13.90
N TYR A 33 17.41 -8.34 13.40
CA TYR A 33 16.43 -9.41 13.58
C TYR A 33 16.84 -10.70 12.87
N LEU A 34 17.39 -10.62 11.65
CA LEU A 34 17.93 -11.78 10.94
C LEU A 34 19.12 -12.40 11.69
N GLY A 35 20.00 -11.58 12.27
CA GLY A 35 21.09 -12.05 13.12
C GLY A 35 20.59 -12.79 14.36
N TRP A 36 19.53 -12.28 14.99
CA TRP A 36 18.85 -12.95 16.10
C TRP A 36 18.19 -14.27 15.66
N LEU A 37 17.46 -14.29 14.54
CA LEU A 37 16.86 -15.51 14.00
C LEU A 37 17.91 -16.58 13.68
N SER A 38 19.07 -16.14 13.19
CA SER A 38 20.19 -17.02 12.92
C SER A 38 20.83 -17.60 14.18
N SER A 39 20.76 -16.91 15.33
CA SER A 39 21.31 -17.44 16.59
C SER A 39 20.40 -18.47 17.26
N ILE A 40 19.09 -18.41 17.02
CA ILE A 40 18.11 -19.38 17.50
C ILE A 40 17.84 -20.53 16.50
N GLY A 41 18.48 -20.51 15.33
CA GLY A 41 18.37 -21.56 14.31
C GLY A 41 17.08 -21.53 13.47
N GLU A 42 16.28 -20.48 13.56
CA GLU A 42 15.01 -20.34 12.82
C GLU A 42 15.15 -19.50 11.53
N ASN A 43 16.34 -19.50 10.92
CA ASN A 43 16.62 -18.64 9.77
C ASN A 43 16.24 -19.31 8.43
N HIS A 44 15.01 -19.05 7.99
CA HIS A 44 14.48 -19.58 6.72
C HIS A 44 15.12 -19.01 5.45
N PHE A 45 15.95 -17.98 5.55
CA PHE A 45 16.66 -17.43 4.39
C PHE A 45 17.80 -18.35 3.93
N LEU A 46 18.46 -19.04 4.86
CA LEU A 46 19.60 -19.92 4.58
C LEU A 46 19.22 -21.40 4.48
N ASP A 47 18.02 -21.78 4.95
CA ASP A 47 17.54 -23.16 4.94
C ASP A 47 17.36 -23.75 3.53
N SER A 48 16.89 -22.95 2.56
CA SER A 48 16.60 -23.44 1.22
C SER A 48 16.79 -22.35 0.16
N PRO A 49 17.45 -22.64 -0.98
CA PRO A 49 17.55 -21.73 -2.11
C PRO A 49 16.16 -21.28 -2.61
N ARG A 50 15.16 -22.16 -2.54
CA ARG A 50 13.78 -21.84 -2.95
C ARG A 50 13.18 -20.76 -2.05
N ASN A 51 13.36 -20.87 -0.73
CA ASN A 51 12.85 -19.89 0.21
C ASN A 51 13.56 -18.54 0.04
N ALA A 52 14.88 -18.54 -0.17
CA ALA A 52 15.64 -17.34 -0.48
C ALA A 52 15.09 -16.62 -1.72
N TRP A 53 14.84 -17.36 -2.82
CA TRP A 53 14.26 -16.78 -4.03
C TRP A 53 12.84 -16.25 -3.81
N MET A 54 11.99 -16.95 -3.05
CA MET A 54 10.65 -16.49 -2.72
C MET A 54 10.68 -15.21 -1.87
N LEU A 55 11.59 -15.12 -0.89
CA LEU A 55 11.78 -13.94 -0.05
C LEU A 55 12.27 -12.72 -0.85
N ILE A 56 13.25 -12.92 -1.73
CA ILE A 56 13.71 -11.87 -2.67
C ILE A 56 12.56 -11.45 -3.58
N GLY A 57 11.80 -12.42 -4.11
CA GLY A 57 10.64 -12.20 -4.96
C GLY A 57 9.56 -11.36 -4.27
N THR A 58 9.26 -11.61 -3.00
CA THR A 58 8.32 -10.79 -2.22
C THR A 58 8.79 -9.35 -2.05
N GLY A 59 10.09 -9.12 -1.91
CA GLY A 59 10.67 -7.78 -1.91
C GLY A 59 10.44 -7.04 -3.24
N ALA A 60 10.67 -7.71 -4.37
CA ALA A 60 10.44 -7.13 -5.69
C ALA A 60 8.95 -6.82 -5.95
N VAL A 61 8.06 -7.79 -5.62
CA VAL A 61 6.60 -7.66 -5.80
C VAL A 61 6.02 -6.53 -4.96
N THR A 62 6.62 -6.20 -3.81
CA THR A 62 6.16 -5.09 -2.95
C THR A 62 6.79 -3.75 -3.32
N ALA A 63 8.10 -3.73 -3.61
CA ALA A 63 8.81 -2.50 -3.92
C ALA A 63 8.37 -1.87 -5.25
N VAL A 64 8.14 -2.68 -6.29
CA VAL A 64 7.78 -2.18 -7.63
C VAL A 64 6.47 -1.37 -7.61
N PRO A 65 5.35 -1.89 -7.09
CA PRO A 65 4.11 -1.12 -6.98
C PRO A 65 4.26 0.13 -6.10
N LEU A 66 5.02 0.06 -5.01
CA LEU A 66 5.23 1.20 -4.11
C LEU A 66 6.00 2.33 -4.80
N ILE A 67 7.04 2.00 -5.57
CA ILE A 67 7.80 2.98 -6.36
C ILE A 67 6.91 3.57 -7.46
N LEU A 68 6.15 2.75 -8.18
CA LEU A 68 5.19 3.23 -9.19
C LEU A 68 4.15 4.17 -8.57
N TYR A 69 3.59 3.81 -7.42
CA TYR A 69 2.65 4.63 -6.66
C TYR A 69 3.30 5.95 -6.22
N ALA A 70 4.50 5.91 -5.66
CA ALA A 70 5.21 7.10 -5.19
C ALA A 70 5.54 8.07 -6.34
N ASN A 71 5.82 7.57 -7.54
CA ASN A 71 6.02 8.40 -8.73
C ASN A 71 4.70 8.95 -9.28
N GLY A 72 3.64 8.12 -9.37
CA GLY A 72 2.32 8.56 -9.83
C GLY A 72 1.68 9.60 -8.90
N ALA A 73 1.84 9.44 -7.58
CA ALA A 73 1.28 10.34 -6.58
C ALA A 73 1.83 11.78 -6.67
N LYS A 74 3.04 12.00 -7.20
CA LYS A 74 3.64 13.34 -7.36
C LYS A 74 2.84 14.26 -8.27
N GLY A 75 2.20 13.70 -9.30
CA GLY A 75 1.45 14.45 -10.31
C GLY A 75 -0.05 14.50 -10.05
N LEU A 76 -0.53 13.78 -9.03
CA LEU A 76 -1.96 13.63 -8.76
C LEU A 76 -2.40 14.55 -7.62
N GLN A 77 -3.55 15.17 -7.82
CA GLN A 77 -4.20 15.92 -6.75
C GLN A 77 -4.62 14.96 -5.63
N LEU A 78 -4.55 15.42 -4.37
CA LEU A 78 -4.77 14.61 -3.17
C LEU A 78 -6.08 13.79 -3.21
N SER A 79 -7.15 14.34 -3.79
CA SER A 79 -8.41 13.60 -3.86
C SER A 79 -8.44 12.51 -4.93
N THR A 80 -7.65 12.63 -6.00
CA THR A 80 -7.50 11.57 -6.99
C THR A 80 -6.78 10.39 -6.36
N ILE A 81 -5.76 10.66 -5.52
CA ILE A 81 -5.08 9.64 -4.72
C ILE A 81 -6.08 8.95 -3.78
N GLY A 82 -6.94 9.72 -3.11
CA GLY A 82 -8.01 9.17 -2.26
C GLY A 82 -8.92 8.20 -3.01
N ILE A 83 -9.36 8.56 -4.22
CA ILE A 83 -10.19 7.68 -5.07
C ILE A 83 -9.43 6.42 -5.48
N LEU A 84 -8.15 6.54 -5.88
CA LEU A 84 -7.30 5.40 -6.24
C LEU A 84 -7.10 4.41 -5.08
N GLN A 85 -7.07 4.88 -3.83
CA GLN A 85 -6.94 3.99 -2.66
C GLN A 85 -8.12 3.03 -2.49
N TYR A 86 -9.29 3.31 -3.09
CA TYR A 86 -10.43 2.39 -3.06
C TYR A 86 -10.34 1.23 -4.06
N ILE A 87 -9.38 1.27 -4.99
CA ILE A 87 -9.08 0.14 -5.88
C ILE A 87 -8.49 -1.02 -5.07
N ALA A 88 -7.65 -0.72 -4.06
CA ALA A 88 -7.02 -1.73 -3.22
C ALA A 88 -8.04 -2.64 -2.47
N PRO A 89 -9.02 -2.12 -1.70
CA PRO A 89 -10.03 -2.97 -1.05
C PRO A 89 -10.90 -3.75 -2.06
N THR A 90 -11.14 -3.19 -3.25
CA THR A 90 -11.84 -3.90 -4.32
C THR A 90 -11.03 -5.08 -4.86
N MET A 91 -9.74 -4.86 -5.14
CA MET A 91 -8.81 -5.91 -5.59
C MET A 91 -8.65 -7.01 -4.53
N ILE A 92 -8.50 -6.64 -3.25
CA ILE A 92 -8.42 -7.60 -2.14
C ILE A 92 -9.69 -8.46 -2.08
N PHE A 93 -10.86 -7.84 -2.23
CA PHE A 93 -12.12 -8.55 -2.28
C PHE A 93 -12.20 -9.51 -3.48
N LEU A 94 -11.87 -9.05 -4.69
CA LEU A 94 -11.87 -9.89 -5.89
C LEU A 94 -10.93 -11.09 -5.72
N ILE A 95 -9.74 -10.88 -5.16
CA ILE A 95 -8.79 -11.97 -4.88
C ILE A 95 -9.36 -12.94 -3.83
N ALA A 96 -9.94 -12.44 -2.73
CA ALA A 96 -10.54 -13.28 -1.69
C ALA A 96 -11.68 -14.18 -2.25
N VAL A 97 -12.44 -13.65 -3.20
CA VAL A 97 -13.56 -14.36 -3.82
C VAL A 97 -13.09 -15.33 -4.90
N PHE A 98 -12.32 -14.85 -5.87
CA PHE A 98 -11.96 -15.61 -7.06
C PHE A 98 -10.75 -16.52 -6.84
N ALA A 99 -9.78 -16.12 -6.04
CA ALA A 99 -8.56 -16.90 -5.81
C ALA A 99 -8.66 -17.79 -4.55
N PHE A 100 -9.22 -17.28 -3.45
CA PHE A 100 -9.35 -18.06 -2.21
C PHE A 100 -10.67 -18.81 -2.07
N GLY A 101 -11.68 -18.52 -2.91
CA GLY A 101 -12.96 -19.23 -2.91
C GLY A 101 -13.75 -19.12 -1.61
N GLU A 102 -13.52 -18.07 -0.80
CA GLU A 102 -14.23 -17.93 0.47
C GLU A 102 -15.74 -17.81 0.24
N VAL A 103 -16.51 -18.63 0.97
CA VAL A 103 -17.97 -18.63 0.90
C VAL A 103 -18.48 -17.27 1.36
N PHE A 104 -19.17 -16.56 0.47
CA PHE A 104 -19.75 -15.27 0.77
C PHE A 104 -20.75 -15.37 1.92
N GLY A 105 -20.34 -14.93 3.11
CA GLY A 105 -21.29 -14.69 4.19
C GLY A 105 -22.26 -13.57 3.81
N PRO A 106 -23.57 -13.69 4.15
CA PRO A 106 -24.59 -12.68 3.81
C PRO A 106 -24.25 -11.28 4.33
N ALA A 107 -23.53 -11.16 5.45
CA ALA A 107 -23.06 -9.88 5.98
C ALA A 107 -22.07 -9.16 5.04
N ARG A 108 -21.17 -9.90 4.38
CA ARG A 108 -20.18 -9.33 3.44
C ARG A 108 -20.84 -8.92 2.11
N ALA A 109 -21.86 -9.67 1.68
CA ALA A 109 -22.66 -9.35 0.51
C ALA A 109 -23.45 -8.03 0.66
N ILE A 110 -23.84 -7.65 1.89
CA ILE A 110 -24.50 -6.38 2.18
C ILE A 110 -23.47 -5.25 2.38
N ALA A 111 -22.38 -5.53 3.11
CA ALA A 111 -21.36 -4.53 3.40
C ALA A 111 -20.66 -4.00 2.12
N PHE A 112 -20.41 -4.87 1.15
CA PHE A 112 -19.69 -4.50 -0.07
C PHE A 112 -20.41 -3.42 -0.92
N PRO A 113 -21.69 -3.57 -1.30
CA PRO A 113 -22.42 -2.51 -2.01
C PRO A 113 -22.61 -1.26 -1.15
N MET A 114 -22.70 -1.37 0.19
CA MET A 114 -22.76 -0.21 1.08
C MET A 114 -21.48 0.63 1.03
N ILE A 115 -20.31 -0.01 1.02
CA ILE A 115 -19.01 0.66 0.88
C ILE A 115 -18.92 1.36 -0.49
N TRP A 116 -19.36 0.68 -1.55
CA TRP A 116 -19.38 1.27 -2.90
C TRP A 116 -20.38 2.42 -3.04
N ALA A 117 -21.54 2.35 -2.40
CA ALA A 117 -22.51 3.43 -2.38
C ALA A 117 -21.97 4.67 -1.64
N ALA A 118 -21.38 4.47 -0.45
CA ALA A 118 -20.72 5.55 0.29
C ALA A 118 -19.58 6.18 -0.54
N LEU A 119 -18.81 5.35 -1.24
CA LEU A 119 -17.74 5.80 -2.13
C LEU A 119 -18.27 6.61 -3.32
N ALA A 120 -19.35 6.15 -3.97
CA ALA A 120 -19.96 6.84 -5.11
C ALA A 120 -20.48 8.22 -4.68
N ILE A 121 -21.14 8.29 -3.52
CA ILE A 121 -21.62 9.54 -2.93
C ILE A 121 -20.45 10.48 -2.61
N TYR A 122 -19.39 9.98 -1.98
CA TYR A 122 -18.20 10.76 -1.65
C TYR A 122 -17.46 11.25 -2.90
N SER A 123 -17.30 10.40 -3.91
CA SER A 123 -16.65 10.75 -5.17
C SER A 123 -17.46 11.80 -5.94
N TYR A 124 -18.79 11.65 -5.98
CA TYR A 124 -19.69 12.61 -6.62
C TYR A 124 -19.67 13.98 -5.92
N SER A 125 -19.70 14.00 -4.58
CA SER A 125 -19.65 15.24 -3.82
C SER A 125 -18.33 15.98 -4.05
N LEU A 126 -17.21 15.25 -4.08
CA LEU A 126 -15.88 15.81 -4.27
C LEU A 126 -15.68 16.37 -5.69
N LEU A 127 -16.22 15.71 -6.72
CA LEU A 127 -16.24 16.22 -8.09
C LEU A 127 -17.12 17.49 -8.22
N ARG A 128 -18.26 17.54 -7.51
CA ARG A 128 -19.16 18.70 -7.50
C ARG A 128 -18.54 19.92 -6.82
N THR A 129 -17.88 19.74 -5.67
CA THR A 129 -17.18 20.81 -4.94
C THR A 129 -16.02 21.40 -5.75
N ARG A 130 -15.27 20.55 -6.48
CA ARG A 130 -14.21 21.00 -7.39
C ARG A 130 -14.72 21.87 -8.54
N LYS A 131 -15.93 21.60 -9.04
CA LYS A 131 -16.56 22.41 -10.09
C LYS A 131 -16.98 23.79 -9.59
N GLN A 132 -17.42 23.91 -8.33
CA GLN A 132 -17.80 25.19 -7.72
C GLN A 132 -16.60 26.09 -7.38
N ASN A 133 -15.48 25.53 -6.94
CA ASN A 133 -14.27 26.32 -6.63
C ASN A 133 -13.51 26.81 -7.86
N ARG A 134 -13.87 26.36 -9.07
CA ARG A 134 -13.23 26.78 -10.33
C ARG A 134 -14.02 27.88 -11.06
N GLN A 135 -15.14 28.33 -10.48
CA GLN A 135 -16.01 29.41 -10.98
C GLN A 135 -15.99 30.67 -10.10
N LYS A 136 -15.14 30.72 -9.08
CA LYS A 136 -14.73 31.95 -8.37
C LYS A 136 -13.29 32.26 -8.75
#